data_AF-A0A0L9VA79-F1
#
_entry.id   AF-A0A0L9VA79-F1
#
_cell.length_a   1.000
_cell.length_b   1.000
_cell.length_c   1.000
_cell.angle_alpha   90.00
_cell.angle_beta   90.00
_cell.angle_gamma   90.00
#
_symmetry.space_group_name_H-M   'P 1'
#
loop_
_entity.id
_entity.type
_entity.pdbx_description
1 polymer ?
#
loop_
_entity_poly.entity_id
_entity_poly.type
_entity_poly.pdbx_seq_one_letter_code
_entity_poly.pdbx_strand_id
1 'polypeptide(L)'
;MKMGGEIERFMKVWISTIISLSYCYYIVSRIPKGFLRLLSLLPILCLFFMLPLYLSSPTLVGTISFFLWLATFKLLLFSFNQGPLATSPQNILLFISIASLPIIPKQHPPTKQNHTTNKPKWLFPLKLLLFAMIIRVHDYKQNLHPNLLLPIYCCHVYLSLELLLIFIGAMIRTVLGFEIESQFNEPYLSTSLQDFWGHRWNLMVSHLLRPTVYNPTRSMLSSFVNLSCATSAAILVTFLVSGLMHELIYYYLTRVTPTWEVTCFFVLHGVCMVVEVVAKKVASHREWQLHGVVSGPLVIFFLAITANWLFFPQLLRNGMDTKTTEEYALLIKFFKSNLSLQVL
;
A
#
# COMPACT_ATOMS: atom_id res chain seq x y z
N MET A 1 11.31 -8.49 -22.84
CA MET A 1 12.14 -7.60 -21.99
C MET A 1 13.49 -8.28 -21.75
N LYS A 2 14.65 -7.66 -22.11
CA LYS A 2 15.95 -8.25 -21.76
C LYS A 2 16.17 -8.04 -20.25
N MET A 3 16.18 -9.13 -19.49
CA MET A 3 16.24 -9.09 -18.02
C MET A 3 17.44 -8.29 -17.48
N GLY A 4 18.60 -8.34 -18.17
CA GLY A 4 19.79 -7.57 -17.78
C GLY A 4 19.61 -6.05 -17.83
N GLY A 5 18.88 -5.52 -18.81
CA GLY A 5 18.64 -4.07 -18.92
C GLY A 5 17.68 -3.54 -17.87
N GLU A 6 16.73 -4.36 -17.41
CA GLU A 6 15.80 -3.98 -16.35
C GLU A 6 16.48 -3.93 -14.99
N ILE A 7 17.36 -4.88 -14.69
CA ILE A 7 18.16 -4.91 -13.45
C ILE A 7 19.03 -3.65 -13.36
N GLU A 8 19.67 -3.24 -14.46
CA GLU A 8 20.48 -2.02 -14.48
C GLU A 8 19.65 -0.77 -14.13
N ARG A 9 18.45 -0.64 -14.72
CA ARG A 9 17.53 0.48 -14.42
C ARG A 9 17.06 0.44 -12.98
N PHE A 10 16.74 -0.74 -12.46
CA PHE A 10 16.39 -0.94 -11.06
C PHE A 10 17.50 -0.51 -10.11
N MET A 11 18.75 -0.88 -10.39
CA MET A 11 19.91 -0.44 -9.61
C MET A 11 20.07 1.08 -9.66
N LYS A 12 19.93 1.70 -10.84
CA LYS A 12 19.98 3.16 -10.99
C LYS A 12 18.91 3.85 -10.15
N VAL A 13 17.67 3.34 -10.16
CA VAL A 13 16.57 3.90 -9.35
C VAL A 13 16.89 3.86 -7.86
N TRP A 14 17.40 2.73 -7.35
CA TRP A 14 17.77 2.62 -5.94
C TRP A 14 18.95 3.50 -5.55
N ILE A 15 19.98 3.59 -6.40
CA ILE A 15 21.13 4.48 -6.19
C ILE A 15 20.64 5.94 -6.09
N SER A 16 19.81 6.39 -7.04
CA SER A 16 19.22 7.73 -7.01
C SER A 16 18.37 7.96 -5.74
N THR A 17 17.63 6.94 -5.30
CA THR A 17 16.82 7.01 -4.07
C THR A 17 17.71 7.17 -2.83
N ILE A 18 18.77 6.37 -2.72
CA ILE A 18 19.73 6.39 -1.61
C ILE A 18 20.48 7.73 -1.55
N ILE A 19 20.95 8.25 -2.69
CA ILE A 19 21.60 9.57 -2.77
C ILE A 19 20.64 10.66 -2.30
N SER A 20 19.39 10.62 -2.76
CA SER A 20 18.37 11.60 -2.37
C SER A 20 18.07 11.58 -0.88
N LEU A 21 17.93 10.38 -0.29
CA LEU A 21 17.71 10.24 1.15
C LEU A 21 18.95 10.60 1.97
N SER A 22 20.15 10.40 1.43
CA SER A 22 21.39 10.88 2.05
C SER A 22 21.45 12.41 2.08
N TYR A 23 21.03 13.07 1.00
CA TYR A 23 20.84 14.53 0.99
C TYR A 23 19.83 14.97 2.05
N CYS A 24 18.68 14.29 2.19
CA CYS A 24 17.72 14.58 3.25
C CYS A 24 18.36 14.49 4.65
N TYR A 25 19.16 13.45 4.88
CA TYR A 25 19.80 13.19 6.16
C TYR A 25 20.88 14.23 6.50
N TYR A 26 21.77 14.57 5.56
CA TYR A 26 22.91 15.45 5.86
C TYR A 26 22.58 16.94 5.77
N ILE A 27 21.71 17.34 4.84
CA ILE A 27 21.46 18.75 4.51
C ILE A 27 20.10 19.18 5.05
N VAL A 28 19.02 18.50 4.67
CA VAL A 28 17.65 18.92 5.02
C VAL A 28 17.39 18.85 6.52
N SER A 29 17.96 17.86 7.21
CA SER A 29 17.84 17.73 8.67
C SER A 29 18.34 18.95 9.45
N ARG A 30 19.31 19.69 8.90
CA ARG A 30 19.90 20.90 9.51
C ARG A 30 19.05 22.14 9.31
N ILE A 31 18.11 22.12 8.36
CA ILE A 31 17.18 23.22 8.11
C ILE A 31 16.09 23.17 9.19
N PRO A 32 15.68 24.30 9.79
CA PRO A 32 14.62 24.32 10.80
C PRO A 32 13.29 23.75 10.26
N LYS A 33 12.50 23.12 11.14
CA LYS A 33 11.19 22.57 10.79
C LYS A 33 10.28 23.63 10.19
N GLY A 34 9.43 23.23 9.24
CA GLY A 34 8.45 24.09 8.59
C GLY A 34 8.69 24.27 7.10
N PHE A 35 8.26 25.40 6.57
CA PHE A 35 8.17 25.64 5.12
C PHE A 35 9.52 25.56 4.39
N LEU A 36 10.59 26.11 4.97
CA LEU A 36 11.92 26.06 4.34
C LEU A 36 12.46 24.64 4.18
N ARG A 37 12.19 23.77 5.16
CA ARG A 37 12.54 22.34 5.09
C ARG A 37 11.69 21.61 4.05
N LEU A 38 10.42 21.99 3.89
CA LEU A 38 9.58 21.45 2.82
C LEU A 38 10.08 21.88 1.43
N LEU A 39 10.45 23.15 1.28
CA LEU A 39 10.95 23.69 0.02
C LEU A 39 12.24 22.99 -0.44
N SER A 40 13.16 22.69 0.48
CA SER A 40 14.39 21.95 0.15
C SER A 40 14.15 20.47 -0.19
N LEU A 41 12.99 19.91 0.18
CA LEU A 41 12.60 18.55 -0.21
C LEU A 41 11.96 18.50 -1.60
N LEU A 42 11.41 19.59 -2.13
CA LEU A 42 10.70 19.60 -3.41
C LEU A 42 11.47 18.92 -4.57
N PRO A 43 12.78 19.19 -4.79
CA PRO A 43 13.52 18.51 -5.86
C PRO A 43 13.52 16.98 -5.72
N ILE A 44 13.55 16.48 -4.48
CA ILE A 44 13.55 15.05 -4.17
C ILE A 44 12.16 14.46 -4.38
N LEU A 45 11.10 15.16 -3.97
CA LEU A 45 9.73 14.73 -4.20
C LEU A 45 9.43 14.64 -5.71
N CYS A 46 9.92 15.62 -6.50
CA CYS A 46 9.84 15.57 -7.96
C CYS A 46 10.63 14.39 -8.54
N LEU A 47 11.83 14.11 -8.02
CA LEU A 47 12.61 12.95 -8.46
C LEU A 47 11.88 11.64 -8.15
N PHE A 48 11.33 11.48 -6.95
CA PHE A 48 10.59 10.29 -6.53
C PHE A 48 9.34 10.05 -7.38
N PHE A 49 8.72 11.12 -7.87
CA PHE A 49 7.65 11.03 -8.84
C PHE A 49 8.15 10.49 -10.19
N MET A 50 9.31 10.92 -10.68
CA MET A 50 9.80 10.48 -11.99
C MET A 50 10.44 9.08 -11.99
N LEU A 51 11.02 8.64 -10.88
CA LEU A 51 11.82 7.40 -10.83
C LEU A 51 11.09 6.11 -11.28
N PRO A 52 9.82 5.87 -10.92
CA PRO A 52 9.10 4.68 -11.40
C PRO A 52 8.99 4.62 -12.93
N LEU A 53 9.05 5.76 -13.63
CA LEU A 53 8.93 5.81 -15.08
C LEU A 53 10.10 5.13 -15.81
N TYR A 54 11.24 4.95 -15.15
CA TYR A 54 12.40 4.26 -15.72
C TYR A 54 12.28 2.73 -15.73
N LEU A 55 11.32 2.15 -15.00
CA LEU A 55 11.11 0.71 -14.94
C LEU A 55 10.06 0.25 -15.96
N SER A 56 10.18 -0.98 -16.43
CA SER A 56 9.28 -1.60 -17.42
C SER A 56 8.57 -2.84 -16.89
N SER A 57 9.13 -3.51 -15.87
CA SER A 57 8.49 -4.64 -15.18
C SER A 57 7.25 -4.18 -14.40
N PRO A 58 6.06 -4.78 -14.60
CA PRO A 58 4.88 -4.49 -13.79
C PRO A 58 5.12 -4.65 -12.28
N THR A 59 5.77 -5.74 -11.88
CA THR A 59 6.04 -6.03 -10.46
C THR A 59 6.98 -5.03 -9.84
N LEU A 60 8.08 -4.68 -10.52
CA LEU A 60 9.05 -3.70 -10.04
C LEU A 60 8.47 -2.29 -10.03
N VAL A 61 7.76 -1.90 -11.10
CA VAL A 61 7.07 -0.60 -11.18
C VAL A 61 6.09 -0.46 -10.01
N GLY A 62 5.21 -1.43 -9.79
CA GLY A 62 4.23 -1.37 -8.69
C GLY A 62 4.89 -1.26 -7.32
N THR A 63 5.91 -2.08 -7.06
CA THR A 63 6.65 -2.10 -5.79
C THR A 63 7.38 -0.79 -5.52
N ILE A 64 8.13 -0.30 -6.51
CA ILE A 64 8.94 0.93 -6.38
C ILE A 64 8.05 2.16 -6.30
N SER A 65 6.97 2.21 -7.07
CA SER A 65 5.99 3.30 -6.97
C SER A 65 5.39 3.37 -5.57
N PHE A 66 5.03 2.22 -4.99
CA PHE A 66 4.53 2.16 -3.62
C PHE A 66 5.57 2.64 -2.61
N PHE A 67 6.83 2.21 -2.70
CA PHE A 67 7.89 2.59 -1.78
C PHE A 67 8.27 4.07 -1.84
N LEU A 68 8.46 4.60 -3.05
CA LEU A 68 8.77 6.01 -3.23
C LEU A 68 7.62 6.90 -2.77
N TRP A 69 6.38 6.45 -2.95
CA TRP A 69 5.23 7.14 -2.41
C TRP A 69 5.22 7.15 -0.86
N LEU A 70 5.48 6.01 -0.21
CA LEU A 70 5.63 5.97 1.25
C LEU A 70 6.75 6.92 1.72
N ALA A 71 7.87 6.93 1.00
CA ALA A 71 9.01 7.80 1.30
C ALA A 71 8.63 9.28 1.18
N THR A 72 7.91 9.67 0.13
CA THR A 72 7.36 11.02 -0.03
C THR A 72 6.52 11.43 1.18
N PHE A 73 5.59 10.59 1.63
CA PHE A 73 4.73 10.91 2.79
C PHE A 73 5.50 11.01 4.10
N LYS A 74 6.51 10.14 4.29
CA LYS A 74 7.41 10.21 5.44
C LYS A 74 8.27 11.48 5.42
N LEU A 75 8.76 11.90 4.26
CA LEU A 75 9.52 13.14 4.08
C LEU A 75 8.65 14.39 4.31
N LEU A 76 7.38 14.36 3.89
CA LEU A 76 6.41 15.44 4.20
C LEU A 76 6.18 15.56 5.71
N LEU A 77 6.08 14.45 6.45
CA LEU A 77 5.99 14.51 7.92
C LEU A 77 7.31 15.03 8.52
N PHE A 78 8.45 14.59 7.99
CA PHE A 78 9.77 15.02 8.42
C PHE A 78 9.99 16.54 8.26
N SER A 79 9.39 17.18 7.24
CA SER A 79 9.48 18.63 7.07
C SER A 79 8.90 19.40 8.26
N PHE A 80 7.90 18.83 8.93
CA PHE A 80 7.23 19.40 10.11
C PHE A 80 7.69 18.77 11.44
N ASN A 81 8.78 17.99 11.42
CA ASN A 81 9.31 17.27 12.58
C ASN A 81 8.30 16.27 13.18
N GLN A 82 7.53 15.60 12.31
CA GLN A 82 6.58 14.57 12.67
C GLN A 82 6.97 13.23 12.05
N GLY A 83 6.36 12.15 12.55
CA GLY A 83 6.53 10.80 12.00
C GLY A 83 7.88 10.15 12.37
N PRO A 84 8.14 8.95 11.84
CA PRO A 84 9.23 8.09 12.30
C PRO A 84 10.62 8.63 11.97
N LEU A 85 10.74 9.50 10.95
CA LEU A 85 11.99 10.13 10.55
C LEU A 85 12.42 11.28 11.49
N ALA A 86 11.48 11.94 12.15
CA ALA A 86 11.80 13.03 13.07
C ALA A 86 12.36 12.52 14.41
N THR A 87 11.90 11.35 14.84
CA THR A 87 12.28 10.69 16.09
C THR A 87 13.57 9.88 16.01
N SER A 88 14.12 9.67 14.81
CA SER A 88 15.27 8.77 14.61
C SER A 88 16.41 9.46 13.85
N PRO A 89 17.40 10.02 14.55
CA PRO A 89 18.66 10.35 13.87
C PRO A 89 19.88 10.07 14.75
N GLN A 90 20.42 8.85 14.63
CA GLN A 90 21.86 8.64 14.88
C GLN A 90 22.55 7.91 13.72
N ASN A 91 21.85 7.04 12.98
CA ASN A 91 22.44 6.27 11.88
C ASN A 91 21.74 6.54 10.53
N ILE A 92 22.52 6.89 9.51
CA ILE A 92 22.06 7.12 8.13
C ILE A 92 21.38 5.89 7.52
N LEU A 93 21.89 4.68 7.78
CA LEU A 93 21.31 3.45 7.24
C LEU A 93 19.89 3.24 7.77
N LEU A 94 19.67 3.54 9.05
CA LEU A 94 18.36 3.47 9.67
C LEU A 94 17.42 4.54 9.09
N PHE A 95 17.90 5.77 8.90
CA PHE A 95 17.12 6.83 8.28
C PHE A 95 16.66 6.47 6.86
N ILE A 96 17.58 5.99 6.01
CA ILE A 96 17.29 5.57 4.63
C ILE A 96 16.29 4.41 4.62
N SER A 97 16.47 3.43 5.52
CA SER A 97 15.59 2.26 5.59
C SER A 97 14.19 2.64 6.06
N ILE A 98 14.07 3.46 7.11
CA ILE A 98 12.77 3.96 7.58
C ILE A 98 12.09 4.79 6.49
N ALA A 99 12.83 5.61 5.75
CA ALA A 99 12.25 6.45 4.71
C ALA A 99 11.76 5.62 3.51
N SER A 100 12.59 4.74 2.97
CA SER A 100 12.30 4.03 1.71
C SER A 100 11.45 2.77 1.86
N LEU A 101 11.48 2.10 3.01
CA LEU A 101 10.83 0.81 3.20
C LEU A 101 9.56 0.95 4.06
N PRO A 102 8.62 0.00 3.97
CA PRO A 102 7.41 0.00 4.77
C PRO A 102 7.72 -0.49 6.20
N ILE A 103 8.53 0.28 6.92
CA ILE A 103 8.88 0.08 8.33
C ILE A 103 8.06 1.05 9.19
N ILE A 104 7.37 0.49 10.18
CA ILE A 104 6.86 1.22 11.35
C ILE A 104 7.77 0.81 12.50
N PRO A 105 8.66 1.70 12.99
CA PRO A 105 9.41 1.42 14.21
C PRO A 105 8.42 1.33 15.38
N LYS A 106 8.49 0.27 16.19
CA LYS A 106 7.72 0.20 17.44
C LYS A 106 8.23 1.30 18.39
N GLN A 107 7.51 2.42 18.49
CA GLN A 107 7.96 3.59 19.27
C GLN A 107 7.53 3.57 20.74
N HIS A 108 6.77 2.57 21.20
CA HIS A 108 6.41 2.44 22.62
C HIS A 108 6.38 0.97 23.06
N PRO A 109 6.71 0.68 24.34
CA PRO A 109 6.34 -0.61 24.93
C PRO A 109 4.82 -0.78 24.79
N PRO A 110 4.32 -1.99 24.53
CA PRO A 110 2.92 -2.19 24.19
C PRO A 110 2.04 -1.69 25.34
N THR A 111 1.35 -0.57 25.14
CA THR A 111 0.18 -0.21 25.94
C THR A 111 -0.83 -1.31 25.69
N LYS A 112 -0.92 -2.27 26.64
CA LYS A 112 -1.87 -3.38 26.72
C LYS A 112 -2.99 -3.35 25.68
N GLN A 113 -2.67 -3.72 24.44
CA GLN A 113 -3.63 -4.24 23.48
C GLN A 113 -3.28 -5.71 23.33
N ASN A 114 -3.84 -6.49 24.24
CA ASN A 114 -3.91 -7.95 24.18
C ASN A 114 -4.75 -8.36 22.97
N HIS A 115 -4.22 -8.26 21.77
CA HIS A 115 -4.67 -9.04 20.62
C HIS A 115 -3.47 -9.43 19.76
N THR A 116 -2.45 -10.04 20.37
CA THR A 116 -1.70 -11.08 19.67
C THR A 116 -2.65 -12.27 19.52
N THR A 117 -3.59 -12.18 18.58
CA THR A 117 -4.16 -13.40 17.99
C THR A 117 -2.97 -14.18 17.48
N ASN A 118 -2.59 -15.25 18.19
CA ASN A 118 -1.57 -16.19 17.76
C ASN A 118 -2.06 -16.78 16.44
N LYS A 119 -1.73 -16.11 15.33
CA LYS A 119 -2.12 -16.58 14.01
C LYS A 119 -1.51 -17.96 13.83
N PRO A 120 -2.31 -18.95 13.40
CA PRO A 120 -1.80 -20.29 13.23
C PRO A 120 -0.60 -20.28 12.28
N LYS A 121 0.50 -20.94 12.69
CA LYS A 121 1.72 -21.02 11.87
C LYS A 121 1.47 -21.65 10.49
N TRP A 122 0.43 -22.47 10.34
CA TRP A 122 0.02 -23.09 9.07
C TRP A 122 -0.64 -22.12 8.08
N LEU A 123 -1.05 -20.92 8.52
CA LEU A 123 -1.69 -19.94 7.65
C LEU A 123 -0.73 -19.42 6.56
N PHE A 124 0.55 -19.27 6.90
CA PHE A 124 1.57 -18.82 5.94
C PHE A 124 1.83 -19.83 4.80
N PRO A 125 2.14 -21.11 5.05
CA PRO A 125 2.31 -22.08 3.98
C PRO A 125 1.02 -22.29 3.18
N LEU A 126 -0.16 -22.18 3.81
CA LEU A 126 -1.44 -22.19 3.08
C LEU A 126 -1.52 -21.03 2.08
N LYS A 127 -1.18 -19.80 2.49
CA LYS A 127 -1.19 -18.63 1.60
C LYS A 127 -0.22 -18.78 0.42
N LEU A 128 0.97 -19.35 0.67
CA LEU A 128 1.92 -19.67 -0.40
C LEU A 128 1.34 -20.71 -1.37
N LEU A 129 0.71 -21.77 -0.86
CA LEU A 129 0.06 -22.79 -1.67
C LEU A 129 -1.07 -22.19 -2.51
N LEU A 130 -1.94 -21.38 -1.91
CA LEU A 130 -3.02 -20.69 -2.61
C LEU A 130 -2.48 -19.74 -3.70
N PHE A 131 -1.42 -18.99 -3.41
CA PHE A 131 -0.77 -18.12 -4.39
C PHE A 131 -0.20 -18.92 -5.58
N ALA A 132 0.47 -20.04 -5.31
CA ALA A 132 0.98 -20.91 -6.36
C ALA A 132 -0.14 -21.53 -7.20
N MET A 133 -1.25 -21.95 -6.57
CA MET A 133 -2.45 -22.43 -7.28
C MET A 133 -3.05 -21.35 -8.17
N ILE A 134 -3.17 -20.12 -7.67
CA ILE A 134 -3.69 -18.98 -8.44
C ILE A 134 -2.84 -18.72 -9.67
N ILE A 135 -1.50 -18.73 -9.56
CA ILE A 135 -0.61 -18.57 -10.72
C ILE A 135 -0.90 -19.64 -11.78
N ARG A 136 -1.09 -20.91 -11.38
CA ARG A 136 -1.45 -21.99 -12.33
C ARG A 136 -2.83 -21.81 -12.95
N VAL A 137 -3.80 -21.31 -12.19
CA VAL A 137 -5.15 -21.06 -12.70
C VAL A 137 -5.15 -19.96 -13.77
N HIS A 138 -4.23 -18.97 -13.68
CA HIS A 138 -4.08 -17.93 -14.71
C HIS A 138 -3.68 -18.50 -16.08
N ASP A 139 -2.96 -19.62 -16.14
CA ASP A 139 -2.63 -20.31 -17.40
C ASP A 139 -3.89 -20.80 -18.13
N TYR A 140 -4.97 -21.08 -17.40
CA TYR A 140 -6.24 -21.58 -17.93
C TYR A 140 -7.35 -20.52 -17.94
N LYS A 141 -7.01 -19.23 -17.78
CA LYS A 141 -8.00 -18.16 -17.63
C LYS A 141 -9.03 -18.07 -18.78
N GLN A 142 -8.63 -18.47 -19.99
CA GLN A 142 -9.50 -18.49 -21.18
C GLN A 142 -10.68 -19.47 -21.05
N ASN A 143 -10.55 -20.49 -20.20
CA ASN A 143 -11.55 -21.52 -19.97
C ASN A 143 -12.45 -21.22 -18.76
N LEU A 144 -12.17 -20.13 -18.02
CA LEU A 144 -12.88 -19.80 -16.79
C LEU A 144 -14.02 -18.81 -17.08
N HIS A 145 -15.14 -18.99 -16.38
CA HIS A 145 -16.25 -18.06 -16.45
C HIS A 145 -15.85 -16.68 -15.89
N PRO A 146 -16.23 -15.55 -16.52
CA PRO A 146 -15.84 -14.21 -16.09
C PRO A 146 -16.11 -13.90 -14.61
N ASN A 147 -17.24 -14.37 -14.06
CA ASN A 147 -17.59 -14.17 -12.65
C ASN A 147 -16.63 -14.88 -11.67
N LEU A 148 -15.94 -15.93 -12.11
CA LEU A 148 -14.94 -16.65 -11.31
C LEU A 148 -13.58 -15.96 -11.36
N LEU A 149 -13.29 -15.21 -12.43
CA LEU A 149 -12.02 -14.49 -12.58
C LEU A 149 -11.87 -13.35 -11.56
N LEU A 150 -12.97 -12.65 -11.26
CA LEU A 150 -12.96 -11.55 -10.29
C LEU A 150 -12.43 -11.95 -8.91
N PRO A 151 -12.98 -12.96 -8.20
CA PRO A 151 -12.43 -13.37 -6.91
C PRO A 151 -10.99 -13.88 -7.01
N ILE A 152 -10.62 -14.53 -8.12
CA ILE A 152 -9.22 -14.93 -8.38
C ILE A 152 -8.30 -13.71 -8.44
N TYR A 153 -8.68 -12.65 -9.16
CA TYR A 153 -7.90 -11.41 -9.23
C TYR A 153 -7.82 -10.69 -7.88
N CYS A 154 -8.91 -10.62 -7.12
CA CYS A 154 -8.92 -10.08 -5.75
C CYS A 154 -7.93 -10.84 -4.86
N CYS A 155 -8.00 -12.18 -4.85
CA CYS A 155 -7.09 -13.02 -4.08
C CYS A 155 -5.65 -12.87 -4.55
N HIS A 156 -5.41 -12.78 -5.86
CA HIS A 156 -4.09 -12.56 -6.44
C HIS A 156 -3.49 -11.26 -5.91
N VAL A 157 -4.18 -10.12 -6.04
CA VAL A 157 -3.66 -8.81 -5.57
C VAL A 157 -3.39 -8.82 -4.07
N TYR A 158 -4.29 -9.39 -3.26
CA TYR A 158 -4.10 -9.48 -1.82
C TYR A 158 -2.86 -10.31 -1.47
N LEU A 159 -2.75 -11.54 -2.00
CA LEU A 159 -1.67 -12.45 -1.68
C LEU A 159 -0.32 -11.96 -2.23
N SER A 160 -0.29 -11.37 -3.42
CA SER A 160 0.96 -10.84 -3.99
C SER A 160 1.52 -9.71 -3.14
N LEU A 161 0.69 -8.75 -2.72
CA LEU A 161 1.09 -7.66 -1.83
C LEU A 161 1.52 -8.18 -0.45
N GLU A 162 0.73 -9.07 0.15
CA GLU A 162 1.03 -9.60 1.49
C GLU A 162 2.35 -10.39 1.49
N LEU A 163 2.55 -11.30 0.53
CA LEU A 163 3.77 -12.10 0.44
C LEU A 163 5.01 -11.23 0.15
N LEU A 164 4.88 -10.24 -0.73
CA LEU A 164 5.95 -9.27 -1.01
C LEU A 164 6.38 -8.53 0.26
N LEU A 165 5.41 -8.03 1.03
CA LEU A 165 5.69 -7.26 2.25
C LEU A 165 6.22 -8.14 3.39
N ILE A 166 5.78 -9.41 3.48
CA ILE A 166 6.36 -10.39 4.40
C ILE A 166 7.82 -10.67 4.03
N PHE A 167 8.11 -10.89 2.74
CA PHE A 167 9.46 -11.15 2.26
C PHE A 167 10.41 -9.98 2.60
N ILE A 168 9.99 -8.76 2.29
CA ILE A 168 10.75 -7.54 2.58
C ILE A 168 10.88 -7.34 4.09
N GLY A 169 9.83 -7.65 4.85
CA GLY A 169 9.86 -7.62 6.30
C GLY A 169 10.88 -8.58 6.92
N ALA A 170 10.97 -9.79 6.37
CA ALA A 170 11.95 -10.78 6.79
C ALA A 170 13.39 -10.33 6.49
N MET A 171 13.64 -9.78 5.28
CA MET A 171 14.94 -9.23 4.92
C MET A 171 15.38 -8.08 5.83
N ILE A 172 14.46 -7.17 6.17
CA ILE A 172 14.77 -6.04 7.07
C ILE A 172 15.06 -6.55 8.47
N ARG A 173 14.32 -7.55 8.96
CA ARG A 173 14.56 -8.16 10.27
C ARG A 173 15.94 -8.80 10.35
N THR A 174 16.38 -9.51 9.30
CA THR A 174 17.69 -10.16 9.30
C THR A 174 18.85 -9.16 9.18
N VAL A 175 18.70 -8.10 8.39
CA VAL A 175 19.77 -7.12 8.15
C VAL A 175 19.85 -6.05 9.25
N LEU A 176 18.71 -5.56 9.73
CA LEU A 176 18.63 -4.40 10.63
C LEU A 176 18.12 -4.74 12.04
N GLY A 177 17.64 -5.97 12.26
CA GLY A 177 17.13 -6.40 13.57
C GLY A 177 15.77 -5.82 13.97
N PHE A 178 15.11 -5.05 13.10
CA PHE A 178 13.79 -4.48 13.40
C PHE A 178 12.66 -5.45 13.13
N GLU A 179 11.72 -5.52 14.04
CA GLU A 179 10.43 -6.15 13.79
C GLU A 179 9.49 -5.19 13.07
N ILE A 180 9.00 -5.60 11.91
CA ILE A 180 8.00 -4.86 11.15
C ILE A 180 6.62 -5.35 11.55
N GLU A 181 5.73 -4.39 11.82
CA GLU A 181 4.31 -4.68 12.06
C GLU A 181 3.67 -5.32 10.82
N SER A 182 2.79 -6.29 11.06
CA SER A 182 2.05 -6.93 9.98
C SER A 182 1.17 -5.89 9.28
N GLN A 183 1.30 -5.76 7.96
CA GLN A 183 0.59 -4.75 7.19
C GLN A 183 -0.85 -5.15 6.85
N PHE A 184 -1.19 -6.44 6.98
CA PHE A 184 -2.52 -6.96 6.74
C PHE A 184 -3.02 -7.75 7.94
N ASN A 185 -4.27 -7.51 8.31
CA ASN A 185 -4.94 -8.23 9.38
C ASN A 185 -6.21 -8.93 8.90
N GLU A 186 -6.03 -9.96 8.07
CA GLU A 186 -7.12 -10.83 7.60
C GLU A 186 -8.31 -10.02 7.09
N PRO A 187 -8.13 -9.24 6.00
CA PRO A 187 -9.12 -8.28 5.51
C PRO A 187 -10.44 -8.92 5.06
N TYR A 188 -10.44 -10.22 4.78
CA TYR A 188 -11.65 -10.98 4.47
C TYR A 188 -12.57 -11.21 5.68
N LEU A 189 -12.11 -10.95 6.91
CA LEU A 189 -12.91 -11.01 8.13
C LEU A 189 -13.52 -9.65 8.52
N SER A 190 -13.43 -8.64 7.64
CA SER A 190 -13.99 -7.32 7.88
C SER A 190 -15.51 -7.34 8.02
N THR A 191 -16.01 -6.74 9.10
CA THR A 191 -17.45 -6.58 9.35
C THR A 191 -17.97 -5.19 8.95
N SER A 192 -17.07 -4.29 8.54
CA SER A 192 -17.37 -2.92 8.10
C SER A 192 -16.32 -2.37 7.14
N LEU A 193 -16.66 -1.33 6.37
CA LEU A 193 -15.68 -0.62 5.53
C LEU A 193 -14.66 0.11 6.39
N GLN A 194 -15.09 0.65 7.53
CA GLN A 194 -14.20 1.25 8.52
C GLN A 194 -13.19 0.23 9.07
N ASP A 195 -13.61 -0.99 9.38
CA ASP A 195 -12.72 -2.06 9.84
C ASP A 195 -11.76 -2.52 8.74
N PHE A 196 -12.27 -2.70 7.51
CA PHE A 196 -11.46 -3.05 6.35
C PHE A 196 -10.32 -2.05 6.11
N TRP A 197 -10.64 -0.78 5.84
CA TRP A 197 -9.64 0.23 5.48
C TRP A 197 -8.83 0.74 6.68
N GLY A 198 -9.42 0.76 7.88
CA GLY A 198 -8.79 1.34 9.05
C GLY A 198 -7.87 0.38 9.81
N HIS A 199 -8.20 -0.92 9.83
CA HIS A 199 -7.61 -1.87 10.78
C HIS A 199 -7.15 -3.19 10.16
N ARG A 200 -7.43 -3.45 8.87
CA ARG A 200 -7.11 -4.75 8.25
C ARG A 200 -6.40 -4.70 6.91
N TRP A 201 -6.65 -3.68 6.10
CA TRP A 201 -6.05 -3.50 4.79
C TRP A 201 -4.92 -2.46 4.83
N ASN A 202 -3.71 -2.90 4.49
CA ASN A 202 -2.52 -2.06 4.34
C ASN A 202 -2.34 -1.00 5.45
N LEU A 203 -2.09 -1.48 6.68
CA LEU A 203 -1.97 -0.64 7.87
C LEU A 203 -0.88 0.43 7.78
N MET A 204 0.18 0.17 7.01
CA MET A 204 1.22 1.16 6.72
C MET A 204 0.64 2.44 6.10
N VAL A 205 -0.25 2.28 5.13
CA VAL A 205 -0.90 3.40 4.44
C VAL A 205 -1.80 4.17 5.39
N SER A 206 -2.63 3.47 6.16
CA SER A 206 -3.51 4.10 7.14
C SER A 206 -2.73 4.84 8.24
N HIS A 207 -1.57 4.30 8.67
CA HIS A 207 -0.68 4.96 9.63
C HIS A 207 0.02 6.20 9.07
N LEU A 208 0.29 6.28 7.76
CA LEU A 208 0.89 7.47 7.13
C LEU A 208 -0.16 8.52 6.75
N LEU A 209 -1.28 8.11 6.16
CA LEU A 209 -2.33 9.05 5.74
C LEU A 209 -3.01 9.74 6.93
N ARG A 210 -3.07 9.08 8.09
CA ARG A 210 -3.67 9.66 9.30
C ARG A 210 -2.97 10.95 9.76
N PRO A 211 -1.65 10.97 10.04
CA PRO A 211 -0.93 12.19 10.40
C PRO A 211 -0.69 13.12 9.20
N THR A 212 -0.54 12.62 7.97
CA THR A 212 -0.22 13.49 6.82
C THR A 212 -1.44 14.20 6.24
N VAL A 213 -2.63 13.57 6.26
CA VAL A 213 -3.82 14.07 5.58
C VAL A 213 -4.97 14.24 6.56
N TYR A 214 -5.42 13.15 7.19
CA TYR A 214 -6.64 13.16 8.00
C TYR A 214 -6.58 14.16 9.18
N ASN A 215 -5.53 14.09 10.00
CA ASN A 215 -5.37 14.93 11.20
C ASN A 215 -5.26 16.42 10.83
N PRO A 216 -4.39 16.85 9.89
CA PRO A 216 -4.34 18.23 9.43
C PRO A 216 -5.67 18.73 8.88
N THR A 217 -6.32 17.98 7.98
CA THR A 217 -7.61 18.37 7.39
C THR A 217 -8.69 18.53 8.46
N ARG A 218 -8.78 17.58 9.40
CA ARG A 218 -9.74 17.64 10.50
C ARG A 218 -9.48 18.85 11.40
N SER A 219 -8.22 19.09 11.75
CA SER A 219 -7.82 20.21 12.62
C SER A 219 -8.18 21.55 11.97
N MET A 220 -7.79 21.76 10.71
CA MET A 220 -8.08 22.99 9.97
C MET A 220 -9.58 23.25 9.85
N LEU A 221 -10.37 22.22 9.53
CA LEU A 221 -11.81 22.37 9.36
C LEU A 221 -12.58 22.49 10.68
N SER A 222 -12.04 21.96 11.78
CA SER A 222 -12.71 22.05 13.09
C SER A 222 -12.85 23.49 13.61
N SER A 223 -12.02 24.41 13.12
CA SER A 223 -12.13 25.85 13.42
C SER A 223 -13.28 26.52 12.67
N PHE A 224 -13.78 25.95 11.57
CA PHE A 224 -14.79 26.55 10.70
C PHE A 224 -16.13 25.81 10.73
N VAL A 225 -16.14 24.51 11.03
CA VAL A 225 -17.31 23.65 10.92
C VAL A 225 -17.40 22.69 12.10
N ASN A 226 -18.62 22.23 12.40
CA ASN A 226 -18.89 21.21 13.41
C ASN A 226 -17.98 19.97 13.26
N LEU A 227 -17.58 19.41 14.40
CA LEU A 227 -16.62 18.29 14.47
C LEU A 227 -17.01 17.08 13.60
N SER A 228 -18.31 16.78 13.49
CA SER A 228 -18.79 15.66 12.66
C SER A 228 -18.62 15.91 11.17
N CYS A 229 -18.81 17.17 10.72
CA CYS A 229 -18.56 17.56 9.34
C CYS A 229 -17.06 17.61 9.04
N ALA A 230 -16.25 18.16 9.96
CA ALA A 230 -14.79 18.16 9.85
C ALA A 230 -14.22 16.73 9.75
N THR A 231 -14.75 15.78 10.53
CA THR A 231 -14.37 14.36 10.43
C THR A 231 -14.80 13.74 9.09
N SER A 232 -16.00 14.04 8.61
CA SER A 232 -16.49 13.51 7.33
C SER A 232 -15.65 14.03 6.15
N ALA A 233 -15.37 15.33 6.13
CA ALA A 233 -14.49 15.94 5.14
C ALA A 233 -13.06 15.37 5.21
N ALA A 234 -12.51 15.16 6.41
CA ALA A 234 -11.19 14.55 6.56
C ALA A 234 -11.13 13.11 6.03
N ILE A 235 -12.19 12.31 6.20
CA ILE A 235 -12.29 10.97 5.57
C ILE A 235 -12.28 11.12 4.05
N LEU A 236 -13.15 11.96 3.49
CA LEU A 236 -13.24 12.14 2.03
C LEU A 236 -11.93 12.62 1.40
N VAL A 237 -11.26 13.61 2.00
CA VAL A 237 -9.96 14.10 1.53
C VAL A 237 -8.89 13.01 1.63
N THR A 238 -8.91 12.20 2.69
CA THR A 238 -7.97 11.07 2.84
C THR A 238 -8.16 10.03 1.73
N PHE A 239 -9.41 9.69 1.41
CA PHE A 239 -9.72 8.77 0.32
C PHE A 239 -9.40 9.36 -1.05
N LEU A 240 -9.64 10.66 -1.27
CA LEU A 240 -9.27 11.34 -2.49
C LEU A 240 -7.75 11.31 -2.71
N VAL A 241 -6.96 11.67 -1.68
CA VAL A 241 -5.49 11.60 -1.77
C VAL A 241 -5.04 10.17 -2.02
N SER A 242 -5.64 9.17 -1.37
CA SER A 242 -5.33 7.76 -1.65
C SER A 242 -5.66 7.37 -3.10
N GLY A 243 -6.81 7.81 -3.63
CA GLY A 243 -7.23 7.58 -5.01
C GLY A 243 -6.27 8.16 -6.04
N LEU A 244 -5.86 9.41 -5.88
CA LEU A 244 -4.87 10.08 -6.75
C LEU A 244 -3.55 9.32 -6.81
N MET A 245 -3.13 8.73 -5.70
CA MET A 245 -1.88 7.97 -5.63
C MET A 245 -2.00 6.63 -6.36
N HIS A 246 -3.17 5.98 -6.28
CA HIS A 246 -3.45 4.78 -7.06
C HIS A 246 -3.59 5.09 -8.56
N GLU A 247 -4.19 6.22 -8.92
CA GLU A 247 -4.25 6.69 -10.31
C GLU A 247 -2.84 6.83 -10.91
N LEU A 248 -1.93 7.40 -10.12
CA LEU A 248 -0.54 7.57 -10.51
C LEU A 248 0.20 6.22 -10.63
N ILE A 249 -0.02 5.28 -9.70
CA ILE A 249 0.51 3.92 -9.80
C ILE A 249 -0.02 3.23 -11.06
N TYR A 250 -1.31 3.39 -11.36
CA TYR A 250 -1.94 2.83 -12.55
C TYR A 250 -1.35 3.43 -13.82
N TYR A 251 -1.10 4.75 -13.83
CA TYR A 251 -0.38 5.41 -14.91
C TYR A 251 1.02 4.81 -15.11
N TYR A 252 1.78 4.58 -14.04
CA TYR A 252 3.10 3.95 -14.14
C TYR A 252 3.05 2.51 -14.66
N LEU A 253 2.06 1.72 -14.23
CA LEU A 253 1.88 0.33 -14.65
C LEU A 253 1.44 0.23 -16.11
N THR A 254 0.44 1.00 -16.49
CA THR A 254 -0.25 0.86 -17.79
C THR A 254 0.37 1.73 -18.88
N ARG A 255 1.01 2.85 -18.51
CA ARG A 255 1.55 3.88 -19.43
C ARG A 255 0.50 4.47 -20.38
N VAL A 256 -0.77 4.45 -19.98
CA VAL A 256 -1.86 5.11 -20.68
C VAL A 256 -2.42 6.25 -19.85
N THR A 257 -3.12 7.18 -20.50
CA THR A 257 -3.72 8.34 -19.83
C THR A 257 -4.63 7.91 -18.67
N PRO A 258 -4.57 8.59 -17.51
CA PRO A 258 -5.46 8.36 -16.38
C PRO A 258 -6.94 8.36 -16.80
N THR A 259 -7.69 7.39 -16.30
CA THR A 259 -9.12 7.24 -16.61
C THR A 259 -9.99 7.73 -15.46
N TRP A 260 -9.38 7.96 -14.29
CA TRP A 260 -10.05 8.35 -13.05
C TRP A 260 -10.95 7.26 -12.45
N GLU A 261 -11.04 6.08 -13.08
CA GLU A 261 -11.82 4.92 -12.60
C GLU A 261 -11.38 4.52 -11.18
N VAL A 262 -10.07 4.35 -10.96
CA VAL A 262 -9.55 3.96 -9.63
C VAL A 262 -9.67 5.10 -8.61
N THR A 263 -9.53 6.37 -9.03
CA THR A 263 -9.81 7.50 -8.13
C THR A 263 -11.28 7.48 -7.67
N CYS A 264 -12.21 7.25 -8.59
CA CYS A 264 -13.63 7.11 -8.29
C CYS A 264 -13.90 5.94 -7.34
N PHE A 265 -13.20 4.81 -7.47
CA PHE A 265 -13.29 3.68 -6.53
C PHE A 265 -13.01 4.15 -5.08
N PHE A 266 -11.90 4.84 -4.85
CA PHE A 266 -11.55 5.32 -3.51
C PHE A 266 -12.52 6.39 -3.01
N VAL A 267 -12.90 7.37 -3.84
CA VAL A 267 -13.86 8.40 -3.42
C VAL A 267 -15.21 7.79 -3.04
N LEU A 268 -15.71 6.83 -3.82
CA LEU A 268 -16.94 6.10 -3.51
C LEU A 268 -16.83 5.39 -2.14
N HIS A 269 -15.72 4.69 -1.89
CA HIS A 269 -15.48 4.02 -0.61
C HIS A 269 -15.39 5.03 0.56
N GLY A 270 -14.82 6.21 0.33
CA GLY A 270 -14.80 7.30 1.29
C GLY A 270 -16.20 7.79 1.63
N VAL A 271 -17.05 8.01 0.63
CA VAL A 271 -18.47 8.39 0.82
C VAL A 271 -19.22 7.30 1.59
N CYS A 272 -19.10 6.04 1.18
CA CYS A 272 -19.72 4.92 1.87
C CYS A 272 -19.23 4.78 3.32
N MET A 273 -17.95 5.04 3.59
CA MET A 273 -17.43 5.04 4.96
C MET A 273 -17.99 6.20 5.79
N VAL A 274 -18.14 7.40 5.22
CA VAL A 274 -18.79 8.52 5.92
C VAL A 274 -20.24 8.17 6.27
N VAL A 275 -20.98 7.65 5.30
CA VAL A 275 -22.36 7.18 5.51
C VAL A 275 -22.40 6.12 6.60
N GLU A 276 -21.47 5.15 6.57
CA GLU A 276 -21.37 4.12 7.59
C GLU A 276 -21.10 4.70 8.99
N VAL A 277 -20.17 5.65 9.11
CA VAL A 277 -19.83 6.29 10.39
C VAL A 277 -21.02 7.07 10.95
N VAL A 278 -21.74 7.80 10.09
CA VAL A 278 -22.96 8.53 10.48
C VAL A 278 -24.07 7.56 10.86
N ALA A 279 -24.30 6.52 10.06
CA ALA A 279 -25.30 5.50 10.33
C ALA A 279 -25.04 4.78 11.66
N LYS A 280 -23.78 4.38 11.93
CA LYS A 280 -23.38 3.79 13.21
C LYS A 280 -23.59 4.73 14.39
N LYS A 281 -23.31 6.02 14.21
CA LYS A 281 -23.55 7.03 15.26
C LYS A 281 -25.04 7.17 15.59
N VAL A 282 -25.90 7.17 14.57
CA VAL A 282 -27.37 7.25 14.74
C VAL A 282 -27.95 5.93 15.28
N ALA A 283 -27.46 4.78 14.80
CA ALA A 283 -27.92 3.46 15.20
C ALA A 283 -27.49 3.09 16.63
N SER A 284 -26.29 3.52 17.05
CA SER A 284 -25.82 3.39 18.43
C SER A 284 -26.72 4.15 19.42
N HIS A 285 -27.24 5.32 19.02
CA HIS A 285 -28.25 6.05 19.80
C HIS A 285 -29.60 5.30 19.87
N ARG A 286 -29.83 4.29 19.02
CA ARG A 286 -31.07 3.51 18.95
C ARG A 286 -30.87 2.02 19.29
N GLU A 287 -29.71 1.66 19.86
CA GLU A 287 -29.33 0.27 20.21
C GLU A 287 -29.40 -0.76 19.06
N TRP A 288 -29.42 -0.31 17.80
CA TRP A 288 -29.42 -1.20 16.63
C TRP A 288 -28.00 -1.50 16.18
N GLN A 289 -27.58 -2.76 16.30
CA GLN A 289 -26.31 -3.25 15.75
C GLN A 289 -26.57 -4.40 14.79
N LEU A 290 -26.07 -4.27 13.56
CA LEU A 290 -26.06 -5.36 12.59
C LEU A 290 -25.07 -6.43 13.05
N HIS A 291 -25.53 -7.67 13.11
CA HIS A 291 -24.69 -8.79 13.51
C HIS A 291 -23.56 -9.02 12.49
N GLY A 292 -22.34 -9.28 12.97
CA GLY A 292 -21.14 -9.39 12.13
C GLY A 292 -21.21 -10.47 11.04
N VAL A 293 -22.04 -11.49 11.26
CA VAL A 293 -22.29 -12.57 10.29
C VAL A 293 -23.04 -12.07 9.05
N VAL A 294 -23.84 -11.02 9.17
CA VAL A 294 -24.56 -10.41 8.04
C VAL A 294 -23.73 -9.28 7.43
N SER A 295 -23.10 -8.46 8.27
CA SER A 295 -22.34 -7.30 7.78
C SER A 295 -21.04 -7.70 7.07
N GLY A 296 -20.40 -8.81 7.46
CA GLY A 296 -19.18 -9.30 6.83
C GLY A 296 -19.35 -9.65 5.35
N PRO A 297 -20.23 -10.60 4.98
CA PRO A 297 -20.51 -10.93 3.59
C PRO A 297 -20.95 -9.72 2.76
N LEU A 298 -21.73 -8.81 3.34
CA LEU A 298 -22.16 -7.59 2.67
C LEU A 298 -20.97 -6.69 2.31
N VAL A 299 -20.01 -6.52 3.22
CA VAL A 299 -18.79 -5.76 2.96
C VAL A 299 -17.95 -6.41 1.87
N ILE A 300 -17.73 -7.72 1.93
CA ILE A 300 -16.96 -8.44 0.91
C ILE A 300 -17.64 -8.35 -0.46
N PHE A 301 -18.96 -8.51 -0.51
CA PHE A 301 -19.73 -8.38 -1.74
C PHE A 301 -19.66 -6.96 -2.32
N PHE A 302 -19.81 -5.94 -1.48
CA PHE A 302 -19.64 -4.54 -1.88
C PHE A 302 -18.24 -4.29 -2.46
N LEU A 303 -17.19 -4.72 -1.76
CA LEU A 303 -15.80 -4.61 -2.22
C LEU A 303 -15.58 -5.30 -3.57
N ALA A 304 -16.16 -6.50 -3.75
CA ALA A 304 -16.03 -7.25 -5.00
C ALA A 304 -16.71 -6.55 -6.18
N ILE A 305 -17.94 -6.05 -5.99
CA ILE A 305 -18.67 -5.32 -7.03
C ILE A 305 -17.93 -4.05 -7.43
N THR A 306 -17.54 -3.23 -6.45
CA THR A 306 -16.86 -1.96 -6.73
C THR A 306 -15.48 -2.20 -7.34
N ALA A 307 -14.77 -3.26 -6.93
CA ALA A 307 -13.50 -3.64 -7.54
C ALA A 307 -13.67 -4.07 -9.01
N ASN A 308 -14.69 -4.87 -9.31
CA ASN A 308 -15.01 -5.25 -10.69
C ASN A 308 -15.39 -4.06 -11.56
N TRP A 309 -16.08 -3.08 -10.98
CA TRP A 309 -16.60 -1.93 -11.71
C TRP A 309 -15.56 -0.82 -11.92
N LEU A 310 -14.69 -0.55 -10.94
CA LEU A 310 -13.84 0.66 -10.94
C LEU A 310 -12.35 0.38 -10.71
N PHE A 311 -11.98 -0.79 -10.18
CA PHE A 311 -10.57 -1.10 -9.87
C PHE A 311 -9.90 -1.92 -10.98
N PHE A 312 -10.47 -3.07 -11.34
CA PHE A 312 -9.88 -3.97 -12.33
C PHE A 312 -10.01 -3.55 -13.81
N PRO A 313 -11.08 -2.85 -14.28
CA PRO A 313 -11.27 -2.61 -15.71
C PRO A 313 -10.08 -1.94 -16.40
N GLN A 314 -9.49 -0.89 -15.81
CA GLN A 314 -8.32 -0.24 -16.39
C GLN A 314 -7.11 -1.18 -16.50
N LEU A 315 -6.87 -2.06 -15.52
CA LEU A 315 -5.77 -3.02 -15.57
C LEU A 315 -6.00 -4.08 -16.65
N LEU A 316 -7.21 -4.64 -16.72
CA LEU A 316 -7.59 -5.69 -17.66
C LEU A 316 -7.61 -5.18 -19.10
N ARG A 317 -8.19 -4.00 -19.34
CA ARG A 317 -8.23 -3.36 -20.67
C ARG A 317 -6.84 -3.12 -21.25
N ASN A 318 -5.83 -2.90 -20.40
CA ASN A 318 -4.44 -2.67 -20.81
C ASN A 318 -3.56 -3.93 -20.74
N GLY A 319 -4.16 -5.11 -20.56
CA GLY A 319 -3.47 -6.40 -20.54
C GLY A 319 -2.46 -6.53 -19.41
N MET A 320 -2.70 -5.91 -18.25
CA MET A 320 -1.77 -6.00 -17.13
C MET A 320 -1.73 -7.41 -16.54
N ASP A 321 -2.84 -8.13 -16.58
CA ASP A 321 -2.92 -9.51 -16.10
C ASP A 321 -2.06 -10.48 -16.94
N THR A 322 -2.02 -10.31 -18.27
CA THR A 322 -1.12 -11.09 -19.14
C THR A 322 0.34 -10.75 -18.88
N LYS A 323 0.69 -9.46 -18.84
CA LYS A 323 2.07 -8.99 -18.59
C LYS A 323 2.62 -9.51 -17.26
N THR A 324 1.82 -9.48 -16.20
CA THR A 324 2.22 -10.02 -14.88
C THR A 324 2.38 -11.54 -14.91
N THR A 325 1.51 -12.26 -15.62
CA THR A 325 1.62 -13.73 -15.75
C THR A 325 2.87 -14.13 -16.52
N GLU A 326 3.17 -13.44 -17.62
CA GLU A 326 4.41 -13.63 -18.40
C GLU A 326 5.66 -13.37 -17.56
N GLU A 327 5.65 -12.33 -16.72
CA GLU A 327 6.73 -12.02 -15.80
C GLU A 327 6.97 -13.17 -14.79
N TYR A 328 5.92 -13.72 -14.20
CA TYR A 328 6.06 -14.88 -13.32
C TYR A 328 6.60 -16.11 -14.05
N ALA A 329 6.16 -16.37 -15.28
CA ALA A 329 6.68 -17.48 -16.07
C ALA A 329 8.19 -17.34 -16.34
N LEU A 330 8.65 -16.11 -16.64
CA LEU A 330 10.08 -15.82 -16.82
C LEU A 330 10.88 -16.02 -15.53
N LEU A 331 10.36 -15.56 -14.38
CA LEU A 331 11.01 -15.76 -13.08
C LEU A 331 11.12 -17.25 -12.74
N ILE A 332 10.05 -18.02 -12.90
CA ILE A 332 10.05 -19.47 -12.66
C ILE A 332 11.07 -20.16 -13.56
N LYS A 333 11.14 -19.79 -14.84
CA LYS A 333 12.11 -20.36 -15.80
C LYS A 333 13.55 -20.05 -15.38
N PHE A 334 13.83 -18.82 -14.94
CA PHE A 334 15.15 -18.39 -14.46
C PHE A 334 15.58 -19.15 -13.20
N PHE A 335 14.68 -19.33 -12.23
CA PHE A 335 14.98 -20.12 -11.04
C PHE A 335 15.23 -21.59 -11.39
N LYS A 336 14.42 -22.19 -12.27
CA LYS A 336 14.63 -23.57 -12.72
C LYS A 336 15.98 -23.75 -13.41
N SER A 337 16.36 -22.85 -14.31
CA SER A 337 17.64 -22.95 -15.04
C SER A 337 18.85 -22.84 -14.10
N ASN A 338 18.81 -21.93 -13.13
CA ASN A 338 19.91 -21.77 -12.17
C ASN A 338 19.97 -22.89 -11.15
N LEU A 339 18.82 -23.43 -10.72
CA LEU A 339 18.79 -24.57 -9.82
C LEU A 339 19.27 -25.85 -10.52
N SER A 340 18.92 -26.06 -11.80
CA SER A 340 19.47 -27.18 -12.59
C SER A 340 20.97 -27.06 -12.83
N LEU A 341 21.52 -25.84 -12.87
CA LEU A 341 22.95 -25.56 -12.97
C LEU A 341 23.72 -25.74 -11.65
N GLN A 342 23.02 -25.84 -10.52
CA GLN A 342 23.63 -26.09 -9.20
C GLN A 342 23.57 -27.58 -8.77
N VAL A 343 22.83 -28.42 -9.51
CA VAL A 343 22.66 -29.85 -9.25
C VAL A 343 23.51 -30.72 -10.20
N LEU A 344 24.28 -30.07 -11.09
CA LEU A 344 25.29 -30.68 -11.96
C LEU A 344 26.67 -30.15 -11.56
#